data_AF-A0A2S4W1S9-F1
#
_entry.id   AF-A0A2S4W1S9-F1
#
_cell.length_a   1.000
_cell.length_b   1.000
_cell.length_c   1.000
_cell.angle_alpha   90.00
_cell.angle_beta   90.00
_cell.angle_gamma   90.00
#
_symmetry.space_group_name_H-M   'P 1'
#
loop_
_entity.id
_entity.type
_entity.pdbx_description
1 polymer ?
#
loop_
_entity_poly.entity_id
_entity_poly.type
_entity_poly.pdbx_seq_one_letter_code
_entity_poly.pdbx_strand_id
1 'polypeptide(L)'
;MHHLSHRHQYRSITCPARECRATFTSESGVVAHLESGCCSSGADQAIVDKSMVIRDPKQIFVREARVCLPTKHEVPSGKRINPCPLCPKQFRFRAGLLQHLGSSKHTNNGRNPYKCPASTCDNATFPSLSSLLFHKERGDCGLDKDTVKIALLDRYLYDLFDRIRNM
;
A
#
# COMPACT_ATOMS: atom_id res chain seq x y z
N MET A 1 -4.03 -12.08 32.80
CA MET A 1 -2.56 -12.24 32.88
C MET A 1 -1.94 -11.39 31.79
N HIS A 2 -0.90 -10.69 32.20
CA HIS A 2 -0.28 -9.51 31.59
C HIS A 2 0.54 -9.77 30.31
N HIS A 3 0.99 -8.63 29.76
CA HIS A 3 2.14 -8.40 28.86
C HIS A 3 1.76 -8.45 27.37
N LEU A 4 1.96 -7.43 26.51
CA LEU A 4 3.03 -6.44 26.48
C LEU A 4 2.56 -5.14 25.78
N SER A 5 2.88 -4.00 26.38
CA SER A 5 3.17 -2.78 25.63
C SER A 5 4.26 -3.08 24.61
N HIS A 6 3.90 -3.23 23.33
CA HIS A 6 4.86 -3.25 22.22
C HIS A 6 5.35 -1.81 21.90
N ARG A 7 5.81 -1.09 22.92
CA ARG A 7 6.61 0.12 22.75
C ARG A 7 8.03 -0.33 22.41
N HIS A 8 8.37 -0.24 21.12
CA HIS A 8 9.74 -0.25 20.56
C HIS A 8 10.62 -1.49 20.80
N GLN A 9 10.31 -2.61 20.12
CA GLN A 9 11.33 -3.60 19.77
C GLN A 9 11.36 -3.75 18.24
N TYR A 10 12.25 -2.99 17.61
CA TYR A 10 12.39 -2.86 16.15
C TYR A 10 12.86 -4.19 15.54
N ARG A 11 11.93 -5.09 15.20
CA ARG A 11 12.19 -6.15 14.22
C ARG A 11 11.89 -5.57 12.84
N SER A 12 12.91 -5.44 12.00
CA SER A 12 12.71 -5.08 10.61
C SER A 12 11.91 -6.18 9.91
N ILE A 13 10.90 -5.76 9.14
CA ILE A 13 10.14 -6.66 8.26
C ILE A 13 10.87 -6.69 6.93
N THR A 14 11.27 -7.88 6.48
CA THR A 14 11.92 -8.05 5.17
C THR A 14 10.86 -8.26 4.10
N CYS A 15 11.08 -7.71 2.91
CA CYS A 15 10.23 -7.96 1.75
C CYS A 15 10.02 -9.48 1.55
N PRO A 16 8.79 -9.96 1.30
CA PRO A 16 8.53 -11.38 1.14
C PRO A 16 9.05 -11.97 -0.19
N ALA A 17 9.39 -11.15 -1.17
CA ALA A 17 9.95 -11.59 -2.45
C ALA A 17 11.36 -12.16 -2.26
N ARG A 18 11.62 -13.38 -2.74
CA ARG A 18 12.85 -14.15 -2.46
C ARG A 18 14.14 -13.42 -2.82
N GLU A 19 14.13 -12.75 -3.96
CA GLU A 19 15.29 -12.00 -4.47
C GLU A 19 15.30 -10.53 -4.04
N CYS A 20 14.34 -10.10 -3.19
CA CYS A 20 14.29 -8.76 -2.66
C CYS A 20 14.80 -8.72 -1.22
N ARG A 21 15.84 -7.92 -0.97
CA ARG A 21 16.43 -7.75 0.37
C ARG A 21 16.01 -6.45 1.06
N ALA A 22 14.97 -5.78 0.54
CA ALA A 22 14.48 -4.54 1.14
C ALA A 22 13.90 -4.80 2.53
N THR A 23 14.21 -3.92 3.48
CA THR A 23 13.77 -4.02 4.87
C THR A 23 12.96 -2.78 5.26
N PHE A 24 11.98 -2.99 6.13
CA PHE A 24 10.99 -1.99 6.51
C PHE A 24 10.72 -2.05 8.01
N THR A 25 10.11 -1.00 8.53
CA THR A 25 9.79 -0.86 9.95
C THR A 25 8.33 -1.17 10.25
N SER A 26 7.50 -1.32 9.21
CA SER A 26 6.07 -1.58 9.30
C SER A 26 5.53 -2.28 8.05
N GLU A 27 4.34 -2.87 8.16
CA GLU A 27 3.66 -3.53 7.05
C GLU A 27 3.24 -2.52 5.99
N SER A 28 2.84 -1.31 6.39
CA SER A 28 2.57 -0.23 5.45
C SER A 28 3.78 0.09 4.57
N GLY A 29 4.99 0.00 5.13
CA GLY A 29 6.24 0.19 4.39
C GLY A 29 6.49 -0.91 3.36
N VAL A 30 6.30 -2.18 3.73
CA VAL A 30 6.41 -3.31 2.81
C VAL A 30 5.40 -3.17 1.67
N VAL A 31 4.13 -2.89 1.99
CA VAL A 31 3.07 -2.74 1.00
C VAL A 31 3.33 -1.54 0.10
N ALA A 32 3.79 -0.40 0.62
CA ALA A 32 4.14 0.77 -0.20
C ALA A 32 5.27 0.46 -1.19
N HIS A 33 6.26 -0.34 -0.77
CA HIS A 33 7.31 -0.81 -1.66
C HIS A 33 6.76 -1.69 -2.80
N LEU A 34 5.87 -2.63 -2.49
CA LEU A 34 5.22 -3.47 -3.51
C LEU A 34 4.36 -2.63 -4.44
N GLU A 35 3.50 -1.77 -3.91
CA GLU A 35 2.60 -0.90 -4.70
C GLU A 35 3.36 0.02 -5.66
N SER A 36 4.58 0.45 -5.30
CA SER A 36 5.42 1.33 -6.12
C SER A 36 5.97 0.70 -7.41
N GLY A 37 5.86 -0.62 -7.60
CA GLY A 37 6.43 -1.30 -8.76
C GLY A 37 7.96 -1.45 -8.72
N CYS A 38 8.61 -1.07 -7.60
CA CYS A 38 10.07 -1.11 -7.47
C CYS A 38 10.60 -2.44 -6.93
N CYS A 39 9.72 -3.39 -6.59
CA CYS A 39 10.13 -4.71 -6.08
C CYS A 39 10.65 -5.59 -7.21
N SER A 40 11.68 -6.40 -6.94
CA SER A 40 12.22 -7.37 -7.91
C SER A 40 11.24 -8.49 -8.25
N SER A 41 10.19 -8.71 -7.44
CA SER A 41 9.08 -9.62 -7.79
C SER A 41 8.21 -9.12 -8.94
N GLY A 42 8.35 -7.85 -9.35
CA GLY A 42 7.42 -7.22 -10.29
C GLY A 42 6.04 -6.91 -9.70
N ALA A 43 5.87 -7.06 -8.38
CA ALA A 43 4.67 -6.59 -7.69
C ALA A 43 4.46 -5.09 -7.91
N ASP A 44 3.22 -4.70 -8.14
CA ASP A 44 2.77 -3.33 -8.34
C ASP A 44 1.40 -3.09 -7.68
N GLN A 45 0.86 -1.88 -7.82
CA GLN A 45 -0.46 -1.51 -7.31
C GLN A 45 -1.57 -2.43 -7.83
N ALA A 46 -1.55 -2.83 -9.11
CA ALA A 46 -2.60 -3.66 -9.69
C ALA A 46 -2.64 -5.05 -9.05
N ILE A 47 -1.47 -5.63 -8.75
CA ILE A 47 -1.36 -6.91 -8.06
C ILE A 47 -1.90 -6.81 -6.62
N VAL A 48 -1.56 -5.74 -5.90
CA VAL A 48 -2.06 -5.52 -4.54
C VAL A 48 -3.57 -5.32 -4.54
N ASP A 49 -4.09 -4.42 -5.36
CA ASP A 49 -5.52 -4.12 -5.46
C ASP A 49 -6.33 -5.37 -5.82
N LYS A 50 -5.88 -6.14 -6.82
CA LYS A 50 -6.53 -7.39 -7.21
C LYS A 50 -6.52 -8.42 -6.07
N SER A 51 -5.42 -8.52 -5.32
CA SER A 51 -5.32 -9.44 -4.18
C SER A 51 -6.32 -9.06 -3.08
N MET A 52 -6.44 -7.77 -2.78
CA MET A 52 -7.40 -7.27 -1.78
C MET A 52 -8.85 -7.48 -2.22
N VAL A 53 -9.19 -7.19 -3.48
CA VAL A 53 -10.54 -7.41 -4.01
C VAL A 53 -10.94 -8.89 -3.93
N ILE A 54 -10.04 -9.81 -4.30
CA ILE A 54 -10.32 -11.26 -4.24
C ILE A 54 -10.56 -11.72 -2.80
N ARG A 55 -9.82 -11.17 -1.83
CA ARG A 55 -9.90 -11.59 -0.43
C ARG A 55 -11.02 -10.90 0.35
N ASP A 56 -11.52 -9.76 -0.13
CA ASP A 56 -12.55 -8.95 0.53
C ASP A 56 -13.89 -8.92 -0.26
N PRO A 57 -14.59 -10.06 -0.42
CA PRO A 57 -15.85 -10.12 -1.17
C PRO A 57 -16.97 -9.31 -0.52
N LYS A 58 -16.85 -9.02 0.79
CA LYS A 58 -17.80 -8.18 1.54
C LYS A 58 -17.46 -6.69 1.46
N GLN A 59 -16.37 -6.31 0.79
CA GLN A 59 -15.90 -4.93 0.66
C GLN A 59 -15.80 -4.20 2.01
N ILE A 60 -15.22 -4.88 3.01
CA ILE A 60 -14.97 -4.35 4.35
C ILE A 60 -13.88 -3.28 4.30
N PHE A 61 -12.82 -3.50 3.53
CA PHE A 61 -11.66 -2.63 3.41
C PHE A 61 -11.51 -2.02 2.02
N VAL A 62 -11.87 -2.73 0.95
CA VAL A 62 -11.70 -2.26 -0.44
C VAL A 62 -13.03 -2.20 -1.17
N ARG A 63 -13.30 -1.07 -1.84
CA ARG A 63 -14.45 -0.88 -2.73
C ARG A 63 -14.03 -1.19 -4.16
N GLU A 64 -14.34 -2.40 -4.63
CA GLU A 64 -13.94 -2.89 -5.95
C GLU A 64 -14.31 -1.91 -7.07
N ALA A 65 -15.52 -1.34 -7.04
CA ALA A 65 -16.00 -0.40 -8.05
C ALA A 65 -15.14 0.87 -8.19
N ARG A 66 -14.27 1.16 -7.21
CA ARG A 66 -13.37 2.32 -7.18
C ARG A 66 -11.93 1.99 -7.55
N VAL A 67 -11.56 0.71 -7.64
CA VAL A 67 -10.25 0.27 -8.09
C VAL A 67 -10.08 0.65 -9.56
N CYS A 68 -8.92 1.21 -9.91
CA CYS A 68 -8.58 1.57 -11.28
C CYS A 68 -7.27 0.92 -11.70
N LEU A 69 -7.14 0.65 -13.00
CA LEU A 69 -5.87 0.18 -13.55
C LEU A 69 -4.81 1.28 -13.44
N PRO A 70 -3.54 0.92 -13.16
CA PRO A 70 -2.43 1.86 -13.21
C PRO A 70 -2.34 2.49 -14.60
N THR A 71 -2.30 3.82 -14.65
CA THR A 71 -2.04 4.54 -15.89
C THR A 71 -0.54 4.52 -16.18
N LYS A 72 -0.18 4.04 -17.37
CA LYS A 72 1.19 4.19 -17.86
C LYS A 72 1.39 5.65 -18.25
N HIS A 73 2.38 6.28 -17.64
CA HIS A 73 2.77 7.65 -17.97
C HIS A 73 4.02 7.62 -18.82
N GLU A 74 3.93 8.15 -20.03
CA GLU A 74 5.10 8.37 -20.85
C GLU A 74 5.95 9.47 -20.24
N VAL A 75 7.19 9.14 -19.90
CA VAL A 75 8.17 10.12 -19.45
C VAL A 75 9.01 10.53 -20.66
N PRO A 76 8.95 11.79 -21.12
CA PRO A 76 9.79 12.26 -22.22
C PRO A 76 11.28 12.10 -21.90
N SER A 77 12.08 11.73 -22.91
CA SER A 77 13.54 11.63 -22.77
C SER A 77 14.23 12.98 -23.06
N GLY A 78 15.47 13.16 -22.59
CA GLY A 78 16.33 14.30 -22.97
C GLY A 78 16.09 15.62 -22.24
N LYS A 79 15.24 15.67 -21.20
CA LYS A 79 15.02 16.89 -20.40
C LYS A 79 15.93 16.97 -19.17
N ARG A 80 16.45 18.16 -18.88
CA ARG A 80 17.26 18.46 -17.67
C ARG A 80 16.47 18.28 -16.37
N ILE A 81 15.14 18.44 -16.43
CA ILE A 81 14.20 18.25 -15.32
C ILE A 81 13.03 17.41 -15.83
N ASN A 82 12.55 16.49 -14.99
CA ASN A 82 11.47 15.55 -15.28
C ASN A 82 10.22 15.98 -14.49
N PRO A 83 9.30 16.78 -15.07
CA PRO A 83 8.06 17.18 -14.40
C PRO A 83 7.05 16.04 -14.33
N CYS A 84 6.30 15.95 -13.25
CA CYS A 84 5.16 15.06 -13.15
C CYS A 84 3.98 15.59 -14.00
N PRO A 85 3.36 14.78 -14.87
CA PRO A 85 2.19 15.18 -15.64
C PRO A 85 0.91 15.33 -14.80
N LEU A 86 0.91 14.83 -13.56
CA LEU A 86 -0.28 14.76 -12.71
C LEU A 86 -0.26 15.74 -11.52
N CYS A 87 0.90 16.31 -11.18
CA CYS A 87 1.02 17.26 -10.07
C CYS A 87 2.22 18.19 -10.27
N PRO A 88 2.37 19.27 -9.47
CA PRO A 88 3.42 20.27 -9.69
C PRO A 88 4.84 19.81 -9.32
N LYS A 89 5.04 18.55 -8.91
CA LYS A 89 6.36 18.02 -8.54
C LYS A 89 7.27 17.84 -9.76
N GLN A 90 8.55 18.10 -9.54
CA GLN A 90 9.60 17.97 -10.55
C GLN A 90 10.77 17.17 -9.99
N PHE A 91 11.40 16.36 -10.84
CA PHE A 91 12.46 15.44 -10.45
C PHE A 91 13.72 15.68 -11.29
N ARG A 92 14.87 15.66 -10.62
CA ARG A 92 16.18 15.74 -11.29
C ARG A 92 16.44 14.51 -12.16
N PHE A 93 16.02 13.34 -11.70
CA PHE A 93 16.29 12.07 -12.35
C PHE A 93 15.01 11.41 -12.84
N ARG A 94 15.06 10.77 -14.02
CA ARG A 94 13.95 10.00 -14.61
C ARG A 94 13.44 8.91 -13.65
N ALA A 95 14.36 8.20 -12.99
CA ALA A 95 14.01 7.16 -12.03
C ALA A 95 13.14 7.69 -10.87
N GLY A 96 13.44 8.91 -10.38
CA GLY A 96 12.64 9.54 -9.32
C GLY A 96 11.23 9.91 -9.78
N LEU A 97 11.07 10.37 -11.03
CA LEU A 97 9.74 10.61 -11.59
C LEU A 97 8.95 9.30 -11.77
N LEU A 98 9.57 8.25 -12.29
CA LEU A 98 8.91 6.94 -12.45
C LEU A 98 8.44 6.37 -11.11
N GLN A 99 9.30 6.43 -10.07
CA GLN A 99 8.93 6.03 -8.72
C GLN A 99 7.77 6.88 -8.17
N HIS A 100 7.79 8.19 -8.41
CA HIS A 100 6.69 9.06 -7.99
C HIS A 100 5.36 8.73 -8.70
N LEU A 101 5.41 8.40 -9.99
CA LEU A 101 4.23 8.00 -10.76
C LEU A 101 3.65 6.68 -10.29
N GLY A 102 4.50 5.75 -9.82
CA GLY A 102 4.06 4.51 -9.16
C GLY A 102 3.65 4.68 -7.69
N SER A 103 3.86 5.86 -7.09
CA SER A 103 3.53 6.07 -5.67
C SER A 103 2.03 6.24 -5.44
N SER A 104 1.59 6.02 -4.20
CA SER A 104 0.19 6.20 -3.77
C SER A 104 -0.42 7.58 -4.01
N LYS A 105 0.38 8.57 -4.44
CA LYS A 105 -0.09 9.91 -4.82
C LYS A 105 -0.91 9.91 -6.11
N HIS A 106 -0.66 8.97 -7.01
CA HIS A 106 -1.31 8.90 -8.33
C HIS A 106 -2.07 7.59 -8.54
N THR A 107 -2.19 6.77 -7.50
CA THR A 107 -2.88 5.49 -7.59
C THR A 107 -4.39 5.67 -7.62
N ASN A 108 -5.07 4.71 -8.26
CA ASN A 108 -6.52 4.63 -8.30
C ASN A 108 -7.24 5.91 -8.78
N ASN A 109 -6.56 6.77 -9.55
CA ASN A 109 -7.08 8.04 -10.06
C ASN A 109 -7.73 8.92 -8.98
N GLY A 110 -7.24 8.86 -7.74
CA GLY A 110 -7.78 9.61 -6.60
C GLY A 110 -9.16 9.14 -6.13
N ARG A 111 -9.69 8.01 -6.63
CA ARG A 111 -11.02 7.51 -6.25
C ARG A 111 -11.07 6.90 -4.85
N ASN A 112 -9.91 6.68 -4.23
CA ASN A 112 -9.74 6.17 -2.87
C ASN A 112 -10.58 4.91 -2.60
N PRO A 113 -10.21 3.75 -3.20
CA PRO A 113 -10.99 2.53 -3.06
C PRO A 113 -10.90 1.92 -1.65
N TYR A 114 -9.83 2.20 -0.91
CA TYR A 114 -9.65 1.66 0.43
C TYR A 114 -10.42 2.51 1.45
N LYS A 115 -10.97 1.86 2.49
CA LYS A 115 -11.68 2.52 3.58
C LYS A 115 -11.32 1.92 4.93
N CYS A 116 -11.36 2.74 5.97
CA CYS A 116 -11.34 2.25 7.35
C CYS A 116 -12.75 1.84 7.77
N PRO A 117 -12.98 0.60 8.25
CA PRO A 117 -14.30 0.16 8.72
C PRO A 117 -14.59 0.49 10.18
N ALA A 118 -13.73 1.28 10.83
CA ALA A 118 -13.98 1.80 12.18
C ALA A 118 -14.99 2.95 12.12
N SER A 119 -16.00 2.90 13.00
CA SER A 119 -17.06 3.92 13.07
C SER A 119 -16.54 5.30 13.47
N THR A 120 -15.45 5.35 14.23
CA THR A 120 -14.75 6.57 14.68
C THR A 120 -13.99 7.29 13.57
N CYS A 121 -13.91 6.73 12.37
CA CYS A 121 -13.15 7.31 11.26
C CYS A 121 -13.98 8.03 10.20
N ASP A 122 -15.28 8.24 10.43
CA ASP A 122 -16.18 8.95 9.50
C ASP A 122 -16.05 8.51 8.03
N ASN A 123 -15.90 7.20 7.80
CA ASN A 123 -15.66 6.63 6.47
C ASN A 123 -14.38 7.12 5.77
N ALA A 124 -13.30 7.37 6.51
CA ALA A 124 -11.98 7.70 5.96
C ALA A 124 -11.62 6.76 4.80
N THR A 125 -11.24 7.35 3.66
CA THR A 125 -10.88 6.62 2.45
C THR A 125 -9.45 6.93 2.01
N PHE A 126 -8.81 5.96 1.37
CA PHE A 126 -7.39 5.99 1.05
C PHE A 126 -7.13 5.53 -0.40
N PRO A 127 -6.09 6.09 -1.06
CA PRO A 127 -5.76 5.76 -2.45
C PRO A 127 -5.07 4.40 -2.64
N SER A 128 -4.57 3.80 -1.55
CA SER A 128 -3.76 2.58 -1.57
C SER A 128 -3.92 1.78 -0.27
N LEU A 129 -3.53 0.50 -0.28
CA LEU A 129 -3.54 -0.35 0.91
C LEU A 129 -2.52 0.13 1.93
N SER A 130 -1.32 0.52 1.48
CA SER A 130 -0.30 1.09 2.36
C SER A 130 -0.80 2.30 3.15
N SER A 131 -1.64 3.14 2.53
CA SER A 131 -2.21 4.32 3.18
C SER A 131 -3.23 3.94 4.27
N LEU A 132 -4.04 2.90 4.04
CA LEU A 132 -4.96 2.35 5.04
C LEU A 132 -4.19 1.70 6.21
N LEU A 133 -3.14 0.93 5.92
CA LEU A 133 -2.31 0.31 6.95
C LEU A 133 -1.59 1.35 7.79
N PHE A 134 -1.02 2.38 7.15
CA PHE A 134 -0.38 3.48 7.88
C PHE A 134 -1.38 4.20 8.80
N HIS A 135 -2.62 4.40 8.35
CA HIS A 135 -3.69 4.93 9.20
C HIS A 135 -3.99 4.03 10.40
N LYS A 136 -4.09 2.71 10.21
CA LYS A 136 -4.25 1.73 11.29
C LYS A 136 -3.06 1.75 12.27
N GLU A 137 -1.84 1.76 11.76
CA GLU A 137 -0.59 1.73 12.53
C GLU A 137 -0.41 2.95 13.45
N ARG A 138 -1.01 4.10 13.10
CA ARG A 138 -1.04 5.28 13.99
C ARG A 138 -1.89 5.07 15.24
N GLY A 139 -2.87 4.16 15.21
CA GLY A 139 -3.69 3.80 16.37
C GLY A 139 -4.79 4.79 16.74
N ASP A 140 -4.92 5.92 16.05
CA ASP A 140 -5.88 6.99 16.39
C ASP A 140 -7.30 6.74 15.83
N CYS A 141 -7.59 5.53 15.36
CA CYS A 141 -8.73 5.24 14.51
C CYS A 141 -9.78 4.32 15.13
N GLY A 142 -9.49 3.67 16.27
CA GLY A 142 -10.39 2.73 16.94
C GLY A 142 -10.52 1.37 16.24
N LEU A 143 -9.94 1.19 15.04
CA LEU A 143 -9.88 -0.09 14.35
C LEU A 143 -9.09 -1.13 15.16
N ASP A 144 -8.11 -0.67 15.93
CA ASP A 144 -7.28 -1.44 16.87
C ASP A 144 -8.11 -2.20 17.94
N LYS A 145 -9.35 -1.79 18.17
CA LYS A 145 -10.28 -2.42 19.12
C LYS A 145 -11.17 -3.49 18.48
N ASP A 146 -11.29 -3.51 17.16
CA ASP A 146 -12.11 -4.47 16.41
C ASP A 146 -11.26 -5.68 16.01
N THR A 147 -11.08 -6.60 16.96
CA THR A 147 -10.22 -7.77 16.81
C THR A 147 -10.61 -8.67 15.64
N VAL A 148 -11.90 -8.73 15.30
CA VAL A 148 -12.41 -9.50 14.16
C VAL A 148 -11.93 -8.88 12.85
N LYS A 149 -12.07 -7.57 12.68
CA LYS A 149 -11.60 -6.88 11.47
C LYS A 149 -10.08 -6.89 11.36
N ILE A 150 -9.36 -6.74 12.47
CA ILE A 150 -7.89 -6.85 12.47
C ILE A 150 -7.45 -8.24 12.01
N ALA A 151 -7.97 -9.31 12.63
CA ALA A 151 -7.60 -10.67 12.26
C ALA A 151 -7.91 -10.97 10.78
N LEU A 152 -9.01 -10.40 10.26
CA LEU A 152 -9.36 -10.50 8.85
C LEU A 152 -8.33 -9.79 7.95
N LEU A 153 -7.95 -8.56 8.30
CA LEU A 153 -6.95 -7.79 7.55
C LEU A 153 -5.57 -8.46 7.60
N ASP A 154 -5.15 -8.94 8.77
CA ASP A 154 -3.88 -9.65 8.95
C ASP A 154 -3.83 -10.92 8.09
N ARG A 155 -4.94 -11.66 7.99
CA ARG A 155 -5.06 -12.79 7.08
C ARG A 155 -4.94 -12.37 5.60
N TYR A 156 -5.53 -11.25 5.21
CA TYR A 156 -5.42 -10.75 3.84
C TYR A 156 -3.97 -10.37 3.49
N LEU A 157 -3.26 -9.75 4.44
CA LEU A 157 -1.84 -9.42 4.30
C LEU A 157 -0.96 -10.67 4.22
N TYR A 158 -1.24 -11.69 5.05
CA TYR A 158 -0.55 -12.97 4.98
C TYR A 158 -0.70 -13.61 3.60
N ASP A 159 -1.93 -13.69 3.07
CA ASP A 159 -2.20 -14.25 1.74
C ASP A 159 -1.52 -13.44 0.62
N LEU A 160 -1.51 -12.11 0.74
CA LEU A 160 -0.80 -11.22 -0.19
C LEU A 160 0.70 -11.51 -0.16
N PHE A 161 1.33 -11.53 1.01
CA PHE A 161 2.76 -11.76 1.14
C PHE A 161 3.17 -13.17 0.72
N ASP A 162 2.32 -14.17 0.94
CA ASP A 162 2.54 -15.51 0.42
C ASP A 162 2.47 -15.57 -1.10
N ARG A 163 1.51 -14.86 -1.70
CA ARG A 163 1.49 -14.71 -3.17
C ARG A 163 2.77 -14.06 -3.69
N ILE A 164 3.25 -12.98 -3.09
CA ILE A 164 4.48 -12.30 -3.50
C ILE A 164 5.72 -13.19 -3.36
N ARG A 165 5.76 -14.06 -2.35
CA ARG A 165 6.87 -15.02 -2.14
C ARG A 165 6.98 -16.09 -3.23
N ASN A 166 5.86 -16.34 -3.92
CA ASN A 166 5.71 -17.37 -4.95
C ASN A 166 5.64 -16.80 -6.38
N MET A 167 5.87 -15.50 -6.55
CA MET A 167 6.12 -14.84 -7.83
C MET A 167 7.60 -14.92 -8.20
#